data_AF-A0A517VJW1-F1
#
_entry.id   AF-A0A517VJW1-F1
#
_cell.length_a   1.000
_cell.length_b   1.000
_cell.length_c   1.000
_cell.angle_alpha   90.00
_cell.angle_beta   90.00
_cell.angle_gamma   90.00
#
_symmetry.space_group_name_H-M   'P 1'
#
loop_
_entity.id
_entity.type
_entity.pdbx_description
1 polymer ?
#
loop_
_entity_poly.entity_id
_entity_poly.type
_entity_poly.pdbx_seq_one_letter_code
_entity_poly.pdbx_strand_id
1 'polypeptide(L)'
;MDLKKLVPINDSLEKLVWGTCEPVTALLEQGTLPARWSARYFQLLTAAERCLFASDIWPKRLFSSLHFASCYLPLRYEVWIAAGNRRSLQTQQELGEISRTTEILFWNTLLEHRCFIAFEAFTGEQKRLFDLALGDGCPLHISNNPDGLKDWRAELISCLQQLERTSGDSADWPAWILITIHFISFYLDLALKKRIRQSHELHSDFQSQPQIDHVCKRLSEQFPCHSLVLLIRLWLESTHCSRDASGLPVVESLPTQRVSTVSPRTVCEVLLFQPDRT
;
A
#
# COMPACT_ATOMS: atom_id res chain seq x y z
N MET A 1 16.94 3.94 -19.94
CA MET A 1 18.05 2.96 -20.09
C MET A 1 18.00 1.81 -19.06
N ASP A 2 16.92 1.49 -18.34
CA ASP A 2 17.04 0.50 -17.23
C ASP A 2 15.96 -0.61 -17.13
N LEU A 3 15.05 -0.76 -18.11
CA LEU A 3 14.12 -1.90 -18.15
C LEU A 3 14.84 -3.26 -18.13
N LYS A 4 16.00 -3.37 -18.80
CA LYS A 4 16.83 -4.59 -18.80
C LYS A 4 17.41 -4.95 -17.43
N LYS A 5 17.60 -3.97 -16.53
CA LYS A 5 18.05 -4.23 -15.15
C LYS A 5 16.88 -4.52 -14.22
N LEU A 6 15.68 -4.04 -14.55
CA LEU A 6 14.49 -4.28 -13.74
C LEU A 6 14.01 -5.73 -13.81
N VAL A 7 14.12 -6.40 -14.97
CA VAL A 7 13.75 -7.82 -15.15
C VAL A 7 14.45 -8.76 -14.15
N PRO A 8 15.79 -8.82 -14.06
CA PRO A 8 16.45 -9.73 -13.11
C PRO A 8 16.18 -9.38 -11.64
N ILE A 9 15.90 -8.10 -11.34
CA ILE A 9 15.50 -7.65 -10.00
C ILE A 9 14.08 -8.14 -9.68
N ASN A 10 13.15 -7.99 -10.62
CA ASN A 10 11.79 -8.53 -10.52
C ASN A 10 11.82 -10.02 -10.24
N ASP A 11 12.51 -10.80 -11.07
CA ASP A 11 12.57 -12.26 -10.93
C ASP A 11 13.17 -12.66 -9.57
N SER A 12 14.18 -11.93 -9.10
CA SER A 12 14.82 -12.18 -7.81
C SER A 12 13.90 -11.87 -6.62
N LEU A 13 13.14 -10.77 -6.71
CA LEU A 13 12.22 -10.35 -5.66
C LEU A 13 10.97 -11.26 -5.64
N GLU A 14 10.43 -11.59 -6.81
CA GLU A 14 9.35 -12.57 -6.96
C GLU A 14 9.76 -13.92 -6.37
N LYS A 15 10.96 -14.43 -6.71
CA LYS A 15 11.46 -15.68 -6.15
C LYS A 15 11.69 -15.62 -4.63
N LEU A 16 12.06 -14.46 -4.09
CA LEU A 16 12.22 -14.29 -2.64
C LEU A 16 10.88 -14.33 -1.90
N VAL A 17 9.83 -13.76 -2.48
CA VAL A 17 8.51 -13.64 -1.86
C VAL A 17 7.65 -14.88 -2.09
N TRP A 18 7.74 -15.53 -3.25
CA TRP A 18 6.85 -16.62 -3.66
C TRP A 18 7.55 -17.95 -3.94
N GLY A 19 8.89 -17.96 -3.96
CA GLY A 19 9.67 -19.15 -4.29
C GLY A 19 9.92 -20.07 -3.09
N THR A 20 10.97 -20.87 -3.18
CA THR A 20 11.31 -21.90 -2.17
C THR A 20 11.72 -21.33 -0.81
N CYS A 21 12.10 -20.06 -0.75
CA CYS A 21 12.50 -19.37 0.48
C CYS A 21 11.44 -18.37 0.94
N GLU A 22 10.18 -18.59 0.55
CA GLU A 22 9.06 -17.73 0.93
C GLU A 22 8.90 -17.66 2.47
N PRO A 23 8.52 -16.51 3.03
CA PRO A 23 8.54 -16.29 4.48
C PRO A 23 7.26 -16.70 5.22
N VAL A 24 6.16 -17.01 4.52
CA VAL A 24 4.84 -17.26 5.12
C VAL A 24 4.86 -18.47 6.03
N THR A 25 5.39 -19.60 5.56
CA THR A 25 5.41 -20.84 6.38
C THR A 25 6.21 -20.62 7.67
N ALA A 26 7.41 -20.03 7.57
CA ALA A 26 8.24 -19.72 8.73
C ALA A 26 7.54 -18.75 9.71
N LEU A 27 6.85 -17.72 9.20
CA LEU A 27 6.09 -16.79 10.04
C LEU A 27 4.92 -17.47 10.74
N LEU A 28 4.16 -18.33 10.05
CA LEU A 28 2.97 -18.99 10.58
C LEU A 28 3.29 -20.14 11.54
N GLU A 29 4.47 -20.75 11.44
CA GLU A 29 4.87 -21.86 12.32
C GLU A 29 5.76 -21.38 13.46
N GLN A 30 6.71 -20.49 13.16
CA GLN A 30 7.82 -20.14 14.06
C GLN A 30 7.77 -18.68 14.52
N GLY A 31 6.92 -17.85 13.93
CA GLY A 31 6.86 -16.42 14.25
C GLY A 31 8.14 -15.67 13.88
N THR A 32 8.93 -16.19 12.95
CA THR A 32 10.20 -15.57 12.51
C THR A 32 10.31 -15.58 10.99
N LEU A 33 11.06 -14.60 10.45
CA LEU A 33 11.44 -14.62 9.04
C LEU A 33 12.55 -15.66 8.80
N PRO A 34 12.62 -16.27 7.60
CA PRO A 34 13.75 -17.12 7.25
C PRO A 34 15.08 -16.36 7.41
N ALA A 35 16.14 -17.09 7.75
CA ALA A 35 17.45 -16.49 7.99
C ALA A 35 17.90 -15.62 6.80
N ARG A 36 18.29 -14.37 7.09
CA ARG A 36 18.74 -13.35 6.10
C ARG A 36 17.68 -12.91 5.09
N TRP A 37 16.41 -13.31 5.25
CA TRP A 37 15.34 -12.93 4.32
C TRP A 37 15.16 -11.41 4.27
N SER A 38 15.05 -10.76 5.43
CA SER A 38 14.93 -9.30 5.57
C SER A 38 16.11 -8.58 4.91
N ALA A 39 17.33 -8.98 5.22
CA ALA A 39 18.55 -8.43 4.63
C ALA A 39 18.58 -8.57 3.08
N ARG A 40 18.15 -9.73 2.56
CA ARG A 40 18.08 -9.97 1.11
C ARG A 40 17.00 -9.12 0.45
N TYR A 41 15.85 -8.97 1.10
CA TYR A 41 14.76 -8.11 0.64
C TYR A 41 15.24 -6.66 0.48
N PHE A 42 15.89 -6.09 1.50
CA PHE A 42 16.41 -4.72 1.42
C PHE A 42 17.48 -4.55 0.35
N GLN A 43 18.38 -5.53 0.16
CA GLN A 43 19.36 -5.48 -0.94
C GLN A 43 18.68 -5.39 -2.30
N LEU A 44 17.62 -6.19 -2.53
CA LEU A 44 16.87 -6.17 -3.78
C LEU A 44 16.07 -4.88 -3.94
N LEU A 45 15.45 -4.38 -2.87
CA LEU A 45 14.67 -3.15 -2.87
C LEU A 45 15.56 -1.94 -3.22
N THR A 46 16.72 -1.81 -2.57
CA THR A 46 17.69 -0.75 -2.87
C THR A 46 18.23 -0.84 -4.30
N ALA A 47 18.44 -2.05 -4.82
CA ALA A 47 18.84 -2.23 -6.21
C ALA A 47 17.73 -1.81 -7.20
N ALA A 48 16.46 -2.07 -6.83
CA ALA A 48 15.29 -1.73 -7.63
C ALA A 48 15.02 -0.22 -7.64
N GLU A 49 15.19 0.45 -6.51
CA GLU A 49 14.78 1.83 -6.24
C GLU A 49 15.13 2.81 -7.36
N ARG A 50 16.38 2.83 -7.80
CA ARG A 50 16.84 3.73 -8.87
C ARG A 50 16.14 3.49 -10.20
N CYS A 51 15.84 2.23 -10.52
CA CYS A 51 15.15 1.86 -11.75
C CYS A 51 13.65 2.18 -11.65
N LEU A 52 13.07 1.97 -10.46
CA LEU A 52 11.66 2.18 -10.18
C LEU A 52 11.26 3.65 -10.18
N PHE A 53 12.09 4.53 -9.60
CA PHE A 53 11.86 5.99 -9.64
C PHE A 53 11.96 6.60 -11.04
N ALA A 54 12.67 5.93 -11.94
CA ALA A 54 12.86 6.40 -13.31
C ALA A 54 11.84 5.80 -14.31
N SER A 55 10.92 4.94 -13.84
CA SER A 55 10.05 4.14 -14.72
C SER A 55 8.57 4.38 -14.44
N ASP A 56 7.86 4.99 -15.40
CA ASP A 56 6.41 5.26 -15.30
C ASP A 56 5.58 3.97 -15.27
N ILE A 57 6.18 2.86 -15.67
CA ILE A 57 5.55 1.56 -15.84
C ILE A 57 6.32 0.53 -15.01
N TRP A 58 5.60 -0.26 -14.22
CA TRP A 58 6.15 -1.31 -13.38
C TRP A 58 5.54 -2.67 -13.75
N PRO A 59 6.32 -3.76 -13.66
CA PRO A 59 5.76 -5.10 -13.69
C PRO A 59 4.76 -5.29 -12.54
N LYS A 60 3.55 -5.73 -12.85
CA LYS A 60 2.48 -5.99 -11.89
C LYS A 60 2.89 -7.03 -10.84
N ARG A 61 3.66 -8.05 -11.25
CA ARG A 61 4.22 -9.06 -10.33
C ARG A 61 5.25 -8.48 -9.36
N LEU A 62 6.10 -7.55 -9.82
CA LEU A 62 7.04 -6.84 -8.95
C LEU A 62 6.27 -6.10 -7.87
N PHE A 63 5.29 -5.29 -8.30
CA PHE A 63 4.46 -4.53 -7.39
C PHE A 63 3.71 -5.43 -6.40
N SER A 64 3.10 -6.51 -6.89
CA SER A 64 2.36 -7.46 -6.05
C SER A 64 3.25 -8.10 -4.99
N SER A 65 4.53 -8.36 -5.33
CA SER A 65 5.51 -8.91 -4.38
C SER A 65 5.91 -7.89 -3.30
N LEU A 66 6.13 -6.63 -3.69
CA LEU A 66 6.39 -5.52 -2.75
C LEU A 66 5.18 -5.26 -1.84
N HIS A 67 4.00 -5.16 -2.44
CA HIS A 67 2.72 -4.99 -1.78
C HIS A 67 2.47 -6.12 -0.76
N PHE A 68 2.69 -7.38 -1.18
CA PHE A 68 2.57 -8.54 -0.30
C PHE A 68 3.54 -8.47 0.88
N ALA A 69 4.81 -8.17 0.62
CA ALA A 69 5.83 -8.05 1.65
C ALA A 69 5.46 -6.98 2.69
N SER A 70 5.02 -5.80 2.23
CA SER A 70 4.64 -4.66 3.10
C SER A 70 3.38 -4.93 3.91
N CYS A 71 2.34 -5.50 3.29
CA CYS A 71 1.00 -5.54 3.90
C CYS A 71 0.62 -6.89 4.50
N TYR A 72 1.04 -7.99 3.87
CA TYR A 72 0.53 -9.31 4.21
C TYR A 72 1.47 -10.12 5.10
N LEU A 73 2.79 -9.90 5.05
CA LEU A 73 3.70 -10.54 6.02
C LEU A 73 3.42 -10.12 7.46
N PRO A 74 3.17 -8.82 7.78
CA PRO A 74 2.73 -8.43 9.10
C PRO A 74 1.43 -9.14 9.52
N LEU A 75 0.48 -9.31 8.59
CA LEU A 75 -0.77 -10.01 8.87
C LEU A 75 -0.54 -11.50 9.20
N ARG A 76 0.36 -12.19 8.49
CA ARG A 76 0.70 -13.60 8.82
C ARG A 76 1.30 -13.73 10.20
N TYR A 77 2.16 -12.78 10.58
CA TYR A 77 2.74 -12.75 11.91
C TYR A 77 1.71 -12.49 13.02
N GLU A 78 0.74 -11.60 12.78
CA GLU A 78 -0.37 -11.38 13.74
C GLU A 78 -1.28 -12.60 13.89
N VAL A 79 -1.47 -13.39 12.83
CA VAL A 79 -2.17 -14.69 12.93
C VAL A 79 -1.41 -15.64 13.87
N TRP A 80 -0.08 -15.71 13.76
CA TRP A 80 0.74 -16.53 14.65
C TRP A 80 0.65 -16.04 16.11
N ILE A 81 0.66 -14.73 16.35
CA ILE A 81 0.45 -14.15 17.69
C ILE A 81 -0.95 -14.52 18.23
N ALA A 82 -1.99 -14.37 17.41
CA ALA A 82 -3.38 -14.64 17.80
C ALA A 82 -3.62 -16.12 18.17
N ALA A 83 -2.78 -17.03 17.68
CA ALA A 83 -2.78 -18.45 18.09
C ALA A 83 -2.21 -18.69 19.51
N GLY A 84 -1.86 -17.64 20.26
CA GLY A 84 -1.39 -17.70 21.65
C GLY A 84 0.14 -17.69 21.79
N ASN A 85 0.87 -17.45 20.70
CA ASN A 85 2.33 -17.41 20.73
C ASN A 85 2.87 -16.07 21.27
N ARG A 86 4.09 -16.11 21.82
CA ARG A 86 4.75 -14.93 22.38
C ARG A 86 5.37 -14.06 21.28
N ARG A 87 5.08 -12.76 21.32
CA ARG A 87 5.66 -11.76 20.42
C ARG A 87 7.20 -11.76 20.46
N SER A 88 7.80 -11.86 19.28
CA SER A 88 9.21 -11.57 18.98
C SER A 88 9.38 -10.10 18.61
N LEU A 89 10.14 -9.35 19.43
CA LEU A 89 10.45 -7.95 19.15
C LEU A 89 11.26 -7.80 17.85
N GLN A 90 12.20 -8.72 17.61
CA GLN A 90 13.03 -8.71 16.42
C GLN A 90 12.18 -8.84 15.15
N THR A 91 11.26 -9.80 15.11
CA THR A 91 10.42 -10.02 13.92
C THR A 91 9.46 -8.87 13.69
N GLN A 92 8.93 -8.25 14.76
CA GLN A 92 8.14 -7.02 14.64
C GLN A 92 8.94 -5.88 14.01
N GLN A 93 10.18 -5.67 14.47
CA GLN A 93 11.06 -4.65 13.92
C GLN A 93 11.39 -4.90 12.44
N GLU A 94 11.70 -6.14 12.07
CA GLU A 94 11.99 -6.51 10.68
C GLU A 94 10.79 -6.27 9.77
N LEU A 95 9.59 -6.72 10.18
CA LEU A 95 8.36 -6.53 9.40
C LEU A 95 7.94 -5.06 9.32
N GLY A 96 8.10 -4.31 10.40
CA GLY A 96 7.82 -2.87 10.43
C GLY A 96 8.80 -2.08 9.56
N GLU A 97 10.06 -2.49 9.47
CA GLU A 97 11.05 -1.91 8.56
C GLU A 97 10.73 -2.26 7.10
N ILE A 98 10.44 -3.53 6.80
CA ILE A 98 10.02 -3.99 5.45
C ILE A 98 8.85 -3.15 4.96
N SER A 99 7.83 -3.00 5.80
CA SER A 99 6.66 -2.18 5.48
C SER A 99 7.10 -0.75 5.21
N ARG A 100 7.77 -0.10 6.17
CA ARG A 100 8.12 1.32 6.07
C ARG A 100 8.95 1.64 4.83
N THR A 101 10.01 0.88 4.57
CA THR A 101 10.89 1.14 3.41
C THR A 101 10.15 0.96 2.09
N THR A 102 9.26 -0.04 2.02
CA THR A 102 8.45 -0.30 0.81
C THR A 102 7.42 0.79 0.57
N GLU A 103 6.74 1.25 1.64
CA GLU A 103 5.79 2.36 1.53
C GLU A 103 6.47 3.67 1.13
N ILE A 104 7.64 3.97 1.71
CA ILE A 104 8.43 5.15 1.33
C ILE A 104 8.81 5.09 -0.16
N LEU A 105 9.19 3.91 -0.67
CA LEU A 105 9.45 3.71 -2.10
C LEU A 105 8.21 4.05 -2.94
N PHE A 106 7.03 3.57 -2.57
CA PHE A 106 5.79 3.86 -3.30
C PHE A 106 5.51 5.38 -3.33
N TRP A 107 5.56 6.06 -2.19
CA TRP A 107 5.26 7.49 -2.13
C TRP A 107 6.31 8.36 -2.84
N ASN A 108 7.59 8.02 -2.71
CA ASN A 108 8.64 8.71 -3.47
C ASN A 108 8.47 8.50 -4.97
N THR A 109 8.12 7.29 -5.41
CA THR A 109 7.81 7.03 -6.82
C THR A 109 6.73 7.98 -7.31
N LEU A 110 5.59 8.06 -6.64
CA LEU A 110 4.51 8.97 -7.02
C LEU A 110 4.97 10.44 -7.09
N LEU A 111 5.76 10.89 -6.12
CA LEU A 111 6.31 12.25 -6.05
C LEU A 111 7.31 12.56 -7.18
N GLU A 112 8.13 11.60 -7.60
CA GLU A 112 9.10 11.75 -8.69
C GLU A 112 8.44 11.67 -10.07
N HIS A 113 7.45 10.79 -10.24
CA HIS A 113 6.72 10.63 -11.50
C HIS A 113 5.94 11.87 -11.90
N ARG A 114 5.74 12.81 -10.98
CA ARG A 114 4.95 14.03 -11.22
C ARG A 114 3.59 13.69 -11.83
N CYS A 115 3.06 12.49 -11.59
CA CYS A 115 1.79 12.03 -12.14
C CYS A 115 0.65 13.01 -11.76
N PHE A 116 0.85 13.74 -10.65
CA PHE A 116 0.01 14.82 -10.17
C PHE A 116 0.11 16.14 -10.97
N ILE A 117 1.29 16.45 -11.51
CA ILE A 117 1.52 17.62 -12.38
C ILE A 117 0.99 17.32 -13.79
N ALA A 118 1.02 16.05 -14.20
CA ALA A 118 0.49 15.58 -15.49
C ALA A 118 -0.99 15.16 -15.44
N PHE A 119 -1.78 15.60 -14.43
CA PHE A 119 -3.21 15.25 -14.34
C PHE A 119 -3.99 15.57 -15.62
N GLU A 120 -3.63 16.66 -16.32
CA GLU A 120 -4.22 17.03 -17.60
C GLU A 120 -3.98 16.01 -18.72
N ALA A 121 -2.94 15.17 -18.59
CA ALA A 121 -2.64 14.08 -19.50
C ALA A 121 -3.43 12.80 -19.22
N PHE A 122 -4.12 12.69 -18.07
CA PHE A 122 -4.97 11.55 -17.77
C PHE A 122 -6.25 11.58 -18.62
N THR A 123 -6.60 10.43 -19.16
CA THR A 123 -7.80 10.28 -19.99
C THR A 123 -8.70 9.16 -19.46
N GLY A 124 -10.02 9.31 -19.67
CA GLY A 124 -11.02 8.30 -19.31
C GLY A 124 -10.90 7.80 -17.87
N GLU A 125 -10.72 6.48 -17.73
CA GLU A 125 -10.70 5.80 -16.43
C GLU A 125 -9.48 6.15 -15.57
N GLN A 126 -8.39 6.64 -16.15
CA GLN A 126 -7.24 7.13 -15.36
C GLN A 126 -7.64 8.36 -14.54
N LYS A 127 -8.30 9.32 -15.19
CA LYS A 127 -8.79 10.53 -14.54
C LYS A 127 -9.84 10.19 -13.48
N ARG A 128 -10.68 9.19 -13.78
CA ARG A 128 -11.71 8.70 -12.87
C ARG A 128 -11.13 8.01 -11.63
N LEU A 129 -10.15 7.12 -11.80
CA LEU A 129 -9.45 6.49 -10.67
C LEU A 129 -8.77 7.54 -9.79
N PHE A 130 -8.12 8.53 -10.41
CA PHE A 130 -7.50 9.62 -9.68
C PHE A 130 -8.53 10.36 -8.82
N ASP A 131 -9.67 10.75 -9.39
CA ASP A 131 -10.71 11.47 -8.67
C ASP A 131 -11.28 10.66 -7.49
N LEU A 132 -11.58 9.37 -7.72
CA LEU A 132 -12.13 8.47 -6.70
C LEU A 132 -11.17 8.16 -5.54
N ALA A 133 -9.86 8.30 -5.76
CA ALA A 133 -8.85 7.92 -4.79
C ALA A 133 -8.20 9.13 -4.11
N LEU A 134 -7.87 10.15 -4.89
CA LEU A 134 -7.03 11.27 -4.47
C LEU A 134 -7.69 12.64 -4.77
N GLY A 135 -8.72 12.70 -5.62
CA GLY A 135 -9.44 13.93 -5.96
C GLY A 135 -10.71 14.17 -5.13
N ASP A 136 -11.62 14.97 -5.66
CA ASP A 136 -12.83 15.42 -4.97
C ASP A 136 -13.83 14.26 -4.75
N GLY A 137 -13.81 13.26 -5.62
CA GLY A 137 -14.55 12.01 -5.47
C GLY A 137 -14.06 11.09 -4.36
N CYS A 138 -12.94 11.41 -3.69
CA CYS A 138 -12.39 10.59 -2.63
C CYS A 138 -13.30 10.57 -1.38
N PRO A 139 -13.52 9.41 -0.74
CA PRO A 139 -14.34 9.30 0.47
C PRO A 139 -13.83 10.10 1.67
N LEU A 140 -12.61 10.63 1.62
CA LEU A 140 -12.13 11.58 2.62
C LEU A 140 -12.88 12.92 2.55
N HIS A 141 -13.44 13.27 1.39
CA HIS A 141 -14.23 14.49 1.13
C HIS A 141 -15.74 14.25 1.19
N ILE A 142 -16.20 13.03 0.90
CA ILE A 142 -17.63 12.69 0.93
C ILE A 142 -18.11 12.69 2.39
N SER A 143 -19.19 13.41 2.69
CA SER A 143 -19.85 13.41 4.02
C SER A 143 -20.19 11.97 4.47
N ASN A 144 -20.42 11.73 5.76
CA ASN A 144 -20.71 10.39 6.32
C ASN A 144 -22.03 9.74 5.81
N ASN A 145 -22.53 10.13 4.65
CA ASN A 145 -23.70 9.56 4.00
C ASN A 145 -23.41 8.10 3.57
N PRO A 146 -24.07 7.10 4.16
CA PRO A 146 -23.87 5.69 3.81
C PRO A 146 -24.16 5.38 2.35
N ASP A 147 -25.10 6.08 1.72
CA ASP A 147 -25.44 5.83 0.33
C ASP A 147 -24.38 6.41 -0.61
N GLY A 148 -23.80 7.57 -0.27
CA GLY A 148 -22.65 8.12 -1.01
C GLY A 148 -21.43 7.20 -1.00
N LEU A 149 -21.17 6.48 0.10
CA LEU A 149 -20.09 5.49 0.16
C LEU A 149 -20.37 4.23 -0.67
N LYS A 150 -21.64 3.80 -0.76
CA LYS A 150 -22.03 2.69 -1.64
C LYS A 150 -21.87 3.06 -3.11
N ASP A 151 -22.31 4.26 -3.48
CA ASP A 151 -22.22 4.78 -4.84
C ASP A 151 -20.76 4.93 -5.27
N TRP A 152 -19.93 5.53 -4.42
CA TRP A 152 -18.49 5.60 -4.62
C TRP A 152 -17.86 4.21 -4.86
N ARG A 153 -18.25 3.21 -4.07
CA ARG A 153 -17.72 1.84 -4.23
C ARG A 153 -18.16 1.20 -5.54
N ALA A 154 -19.43 1.37 -5.92
CA ALA A 154 -19.94 0.86 -7.18
C ALA A 154 -19.20 1.50 -8.36
N GLU A 155 -18.93 2.79 -8.26
CA GLU A 155 -18.16 3.54 -9.24
C GLU A 155 -16.70 3.09 -9.31
N LEU A 156 -16.05 2.90 -8.15
CA LEU A 156 -14.70 2.33 -8.06
C LEU A 156 -14.62 0.94 -8.72
N ILE A 157 -15.59 0.06 -8.44
CA ILE A 157 -15.65 -1.28 -9.06
C ILE A 157 -15.73 -1.15 -10.58
N SER A 158 -16.62 -0.31 -11.09
CA SER A 158 -16.76 -0.08 -12.53
C SER A 158 -15.45 0.44 -13.14
N CYS A 159 -14.81 1.42 -12.49
CA CYS A 159 -13.56 2.02 -12.94
C CYS A 159 -12.43 0.99 -13.03
N LEU A 160 -12.21 0.21 -11.96
CA LEU A 160 -11.17 -0.82 -11.92
C LEU A 160 -11.40 -1.93 -12.96
N GLN A 161 -12.65 -2.35 -13.17
CA GLN A 161 -12.99 -3.32 -14.21
C GLN A 161 -12.72 -2.79 -15.63
N GLN A 162 -12.91 -1.49 -15.87
CA GLN A 162 -12.63 -0.89 -17.16
C GLN A 162 -11.13 -0.66 -17.37
N LEU A 163 -10.39 -0.29 -16.32
CA LEU A 163 -8.93 -0.22 -16.36
C LEU A 163 -8.31 -1.57 -16.67
N GLU A 164 -8.83 -2.65 -16.08
CA GLU A 164 -8.42 -4.01 -16.39
C GLU A 164 -8.66 -4.36 -17.87
N ARG A 165 -9.86 -4.07 -18.40
CA ARG A 165 -10.19 -4.35 -19.80
C ARG A 165 -9.35 -3.54 -20.80
N THR A 166 -9.00 -2.30 -20.45
CA THR A 166 -8.25 -1.38 -21.34
C THR A 166 -6.75 -1.61 -21.29
N SER A 167 -6.22 -1.95 -20.11
CA SER A 167 -4.80 -2.30 -19.93
C SER A 167 -4.49 -3.74 -20.36
N GLY A 168 -5.53 -4.56 -20.59
CA GLY A 168 -5.43 -5.95 -21.04
C GLY A 168 -4.71 -6.86 -20.03
N ASP A 169 -4.30 -8.04 -20.47
CA ASP A 169 -3.42 -8.95 -19.72
C ASP A 169 -1.95 -8.44 -19.70
N SER A 170 -1.73 -7.12 -19.81
CA SER A 170 -0.39 -6.53 -19.75
C SER A 170 0.25 -6.86 -18.40
N ALA A 171 1.42 -7.48 -18.45
CA ALA A 171 2.26 -7.72 -17.28
C ALA A 171 2.77 -6.40 -16.66
N ASP A 172 2.72 -5.30 -17.41
CA ASP A 172 3.30 -4.01 -17.08
C ASP A 172 2.20 -2.94 -16.98
N TRP A 173 2.15 -2.23 -15.85
CA TRP A 173 1.10 -1.25 -15.53
C TRP A 173 1.72 0.10 -15.12
N PRO A 174 1.02 1.22 -15.34
CA PRO A 174 1.47 2.51 -14.81
C PRO A 174 1.67 2.43 -13.30
N ALA A 175 2.86 2.81 -12.82
CA ALA A 175 3.25 2.72 -11.41
C ALA A 175 2.26 3.45 -10.51
N TRP A 176 1.79 4.62 -10.95
CA TRP A 176 0.85 5.42 -10.18
C TRP A 176 -0.51 4.73 -10.00
N ILE A 177 -0.99 3.96 -10.99
CA ILE A 177 -2.25 3.20 -10.88
C ILE A 177 -2.09 2.12 -9.80
N LEU A 178 -0.99 1.37 -9.85
CA LEU A 178 -0.71 0.31 -8.88
C LEU A 178 -0.65 0.86 -7.44
N ILE A 179 0.09 1.95 -7.24
CA ILE A 179 0.22 2.58 -5.92
C ILE A 179 -1.12 3.16 -5.45
N THR A 180 -1.91 3.72 -6.37
CA THR A 180 -3.27 4.22 -6.06
C THR A 180 -4.20 3.08 -5.63
N ILE A 181 -4.16 1.93 -6.30
CA ILE A 181 -4.92 0.74 -5.91
C ILE A 181 -4.53 0.30 -4.49
N HIS A 182 -3.24 0.26 -4.17
CA HIS A 182 -2.75 -0.05 -2.84
C HIS A 182 -3.19 0.98 -1.77
N PHE A 183 -3.14 2.28 -2.10
CA PHE A 183 -3.66 3.33 -1.24
C PHE A 183 -5.15 3.10 -0.92
N ILE A 184 -5.96 2.78 -1.94
CA ILE A 184 -7.37 2.46 -1.74
C ILE A 184 -7.54 1.20 -0.85
N SER A 185 -6.75 0.15 -1.10
CA SER A 185 -6.83 -1.14 -0.39
C SER A 185 -6.55 -1.05 1.11
N PHE A 186 -5.63 -0.18 1.53
CA PHE A 186 -5.12 -0.15 2.90
C PHE A 186 -5.33 1.19 3.60
N TYR A 187 -4.97 2.30 2.95
CA TYR A 187 -5.06 3.63 3.56
C TYR A 187 -6.51 4.10 3.61
N LEU A 188 -7.25 4.07 2.49
CA LEU A 188 -8.66 4.46 2.52
C LEU A 188 -9.49 3.49 3.36
N ASP A 189 -9.21 2.19 3.30
CA ASP A 189 -9.87 1.21 4.19
C ASP A 189 -9.64 1.54 5.67
N LEU A 190 -8.42 1.97 6.04
CA LEU A 190 -8.10 2.48 7.38
C LEU A 190 -8.93 3.72 7.72
N ALA A 191 -8.95 4.72 6.85
CA ALA A 191 -9.71 5.95 7.08
C ALA A 191 -11.22 5.71 7.25
N LEU A 192 -11.78 4.82 6.42
CA LEU A 192 -13.20 4.46 6.46
C LEU A 192 -13.56 3.68 7.72
N LYS A 193 -12.69 2.78 8.21
CA LYS A 193 -12.95 1.99 9.43
C LYS A 193 -12.68 2.75 10.73
N LYS A 194 -11.75 3.72 10.70
CA LYS A 194 -11.27 4.45 11.90
C LYS A 194 -11.68 5.91 11.97
N ARG A 195 -12.53 6.37 11.03
CA ARG A 195 -13.01 7.76 10.92
C ARG A 195 -11.87 8.80 10.95
N ILE A 196 -10.76 8.48 10.29
CA ILE A 196 -9.64 9.41 10.16
C ILE A 196 -10.03 10.46 9.12
N ARG A 197 -10.67 11.53 9.58
CA ARG A 197 -11.03 12.67 8.72
C ARG A 197 -10.50 13.99 9.26
N GLN A 198 -10.35 14.14 10.59
CA GLN A 198 -10.15 15.45 11.22
C GLN A 198 -9.38 15.45 12.56
N SER A 199 -8.86 14.32 13.06
CA SER A 199 -8.23 14.32 14.40
C SER A 199 -6.77 14.79 14.34
N HIS A 200 -6.53 16.05 14.73
CA HIS A 200 -5.19 16.57 15.06
C HIS A 200 -4.50 15.82 16.22
N GLU A 201 -5.25 14.97 16.93
CA GLU A 201 -4.80 14.18 18.09
C GLU A 201 -4.00 12.92 17.72
N LEU A 202 -3.84 12.61 16.43
CA LEU A 202 -3.07 11.44 15.96
C LEU A 202 -1.56 11.54 16.22
N HIS A 203 -1.05 12.70 16.65
CA HIS A 203 0.38 13.03 16.66
C HIS A 203 1.10 12.76 17.99
N SER A 204 0.46 12.29 19.06
CA SER A 204 1.14 12.18 20.37
C SER A 204 1.98 10.92 20.55
N ASP A 205 1.69 9.84 19.82
CA ASP A 205 2.20 8.51 20.20
C ASP A 205 3.44 8.07 19.40
N PHE A 206 3.75 8.75 18.29
CA PHE A 206 4.82 8.34 17.37
C PHE A 206 6.00 9.31 17.41
N GLN A 207 7.22 8.76 17.45
CA GLN A 207 8.44 9.55 17.36
C GLN A 207 8.63 10.04 15.92
N SER A 208 8.92 11.34 15.76
CA SER A 208 9.29 11.94 14.47
C SER A 208 10.47 11.19 13.85
N GLN A 209 10.32 10.85 12.57
CA GLN A 209 11.37 10.23 11.76
C GLN A 209 11.66 11.14 10.56
N PRO A 210 12.92 11.58 10.35
CA PRO A 210 13.26 12.54 9.30
C PRO A 210 12.81 12.14 7.90
N GLN A 211 12.85 10.83 7.58
CA GLN A 211 12.43 10.32 6.28
C GLN A 211 10.91 10.45 6.07
N ILE A 212 10.12 10.15 7.10
CA ILE A 212 8.65 10.29 7.05
C ILE A 212 8.28 11.77 6.95
N ASP A 213 8.91 12.62 7.76
CA ASP A 213 8.69 14.07 7.73
C ASP A 213 9.03 14.67 6.36
N HIS A 214 10.12 14.21 5.73
CA HIS A 214 10.49 14.63 4.38
C HIS A 214 9.44 14.25 3.33
N VAL A 215 8.98 12.99 3.33
CA VAL A 215 7.93 12.51 2.40
C VAL A 215 6.63 13.29 2.62
N CYS A 216 6.19 13.44 3.86
CA CYS A 216 4.94 14.15 4.19
C CYS A 216 5.01 15.63 3.81
N LYS A 217 6.16 16.28 4.01
CA LYS A 217 6.38 17.66 3.57
C LYS A 217 6.21 17.78 2.05
N ARG A 218 6.90 16.93 1.28
CA ARG A 218 6.79 16.93 -0.19
C ARG A 218 5.37 16.64 -0.67
N LEU A 219 4.68 15.70 -0.02
CA LEU A 219 3.27 15.42 -0.31
C LEU A 219 2.39 16.65 -0.04
N SER A 220 2.59 17.35 1.08
CA SER A 220 1.80 18.56 1.39
C SER A 220 2.04 19.73 0.42
N GLU A 221 3.24 19.82 -0.15
CA GLU A 221 3.58 20.82 -1.17
C GLU A 221 2.94 20.51 -2.52
N GLN A 222 2.74 19.23 -2.84
CA GLN A 222 2.14 18.79 -4.11
C GLN A 222 0.63 18.50 -4.02
N PHE A 223 0.11 18.24 -2.81
CA PHE A 223 -1.24 17.77 -2.57
C PHE A 223 -1.93 18.62 -1.48
N PRO A 224 -2.88 19.51 -1.85
CA PRO A 224 -3.54 20.39 -0.88
C PRO A 224 -4.56 19.66 0.03
N CYS A 225 -4.62 18.32 0.00
CA CYS A 225 -5.49 17.52 0.86
C CYS A 225 -4.75 17.12 2.15
N HIS A 226 -4.96 17.89 3.22
CA HIS A 226 -4.36 17.61 4.53
C HIS A 226 -4.71 16.22 5.08
N SER A 227 -5.96 15.77 4.90
CA SER A 227 -6.43 14.46 5.39
C SER A 227 -5.68 13.29 4.73
N LEU A 228 -5.30 13.42 3.46
CA LEU A 228 -4.51 12.41 2.76
C LEU A 228 -3.10 12.34 3.31
N VAL A 229 -2.44 13.48 3.52
CA VAL A 229 -1.08 13.52 4.10
C VAL A 229 -1.08 12.95 5.52
N LEU A 230 -2.09 13.28 6.33
CA LEU A 230 -2.25 12.74 7.68
C LEU A 230 -2.41 11.22 7.67
N LEU A 231 -3.24 10.70 6.76
CA LEU A 231 -3.45 9.27 6.62
C LEU A 231 -2.18 8.54 6.18
N ILE A 232 -1.40 9.16 5.28
CA ILE A 232 -0.13 8.59 4.84
C ILE A 232 0.87 8.54 5.99
N ARG A 233 1.00 9.66 6.71
CA ARG A 233 1.86 9.77 7.87
C ARG A 233 1.52 8.72 8.92
N LEU A 234 0.24 8.58 9.26
CA LEU A 234 -0.25 7.60 10.21
C LEU A 234 0.15 6.17 9.81
N TRP A 235 -0.02 5.79 8.55
CA TRP A 235 0.38 4.46 8.09
C TRP A 235 1.89 4.24 8.24
N LEU A 236 2.71 5.22 7.82
CA LEU A 236 4.17 5.14 7.88
C LEU A 236 4.70 5.08 9.32
N GLU A 237 4.06 5.82 10.25
CA GLU A 237 4.44 5.83 11.66
C GLU A 237 3.97 4.57 12.41
N SER A 238 2.90 3.92 11.93
CA SER A 238 2.29 2.74 12.57
C SER A 238 2.76 1.40 11.99
N THR A 239 3.81 1.36 11.18
CA THR A 239 4.26 0.09 10.56
C THR A 239 4.73 -0.96 11.57
N HIS A 240 5.13 -0.55 12.77
CA HIS A 240 5.55 -1.41 13.88
C HIS A 240 4.41 -1.80 14.81
N CYS A 241 3.24 -1.19 14.66
CA CYS A 241 2.06 -1.51 15.44
C CYS A 241 1.50 -2.88 15.05
N SER A 242 0.84 -3.54 15.99
CA SER A 242 0.06 -4.73 15.68
C SER A 242 -1.01 -4.42 14.64
N ARG A 243 -1.36 -5.41 13.83
CA ARG A 243 -2.41 -5.32 12.82
C ARG A 243 -3.67 -6.04 13.28
N ASP A 244 -4.84 -5.53 12.88
CA ASP A 244 -6.11 -6.21 13.09
C ASP A 244 -6.32 -7.35 12.08
N ALA A 245 -7.46 -8.05 12.15
CA ALA A 245 -7.80 -9.13 11.21
C ALA A 245 -7.93 -8.64 9.75
N SER A 246 -8.09 -7.34 9.54
CA SER A 246 -8.03 -6.70 8.22
C SER A 246 -6.62 -6.21 7.88
N GLY A 247 -5.56 -6.55 8.61
CA GLY A 247 -4.20 -6.07 8.32
C GLY A 247 -4.00 -4.56 8.51
N LEU A 248 -4.93 -3.87 9.17
CA LEU A 248 -4.84 -2.44 9.44
C LEU A 248 -4.17 -2.21 10.80
N PRO A 249 -3.40 -1.12 10.98
CA PRO A 249 -2.76 -0.83 12.25
C PRO A 249 -3.78 -0.65 13.38
N VAL A 250 -3.55 -1.34 14.50
CA VAL A 250 -4.30 -1.16 15.74
C VAL A 250 -3.70 0.02 16.48
N VAL A 251 -4.31 1.18 16.28
CA VAL A 251 -3.96 2.42 16.99
C VAL A 251 -5.06 2.67 18.03
N GLU A 252 -4.71 2.59 19.31
CA GLU A 252 -5.67 2.63 20.44
C GLU A 252 -6.41 3.97 20.53
N SER A 253 -5.75 5.06 20.14
CA SER A 253 -6.33 6.41 20.12
C SER A 253 -7.40 6.62 19.04
N LEU A 254 -7.59 5.67 18.11
CA LEU A 254 -8.54 5.81 17.02
C LEU A 254 -9.93 5.24 17.34
N PRO A 255 -11.01 6.03 17.18
CA PRO A 255 -12.37 5.53 17.36
C PRO A 255 -12.66 4.43 16.33
N THR A 256 -13.20 3.31 16.81
CA THR A 256 -13.52 2.18 15.94
C THR A 256 -15.01 2.21 15.58
N GLN A 257 -15.34 2.24 14.29
CA GLN A 257 -16.74 2.11 13.87
C GLN A 257 -17.14 0.63 13.80
N ARG A 258 -18.35 0.30 14.26
CA ARG A 258 -18.95 -1.01 13.94
C ARG A 258 -19.31 -1.03 12.46
N VAL A 259 -18.61 -1.88 11.70
CA VAL A 259 -18.91 -2.35 10.35
C VAL A 259 -19.32 -1.24 9.37
N SER A 260 -18.32 -0.55 8.80
CA SER A 260 -18.49 -0.06 7.43
C SER A 260 -18.63 -1.29 6.54
N THR A 261 -19.77 -1.44 5.87
CA THR A 261 -20.04 -2.55 4.92
C THR A 261 -19.27 -2.41 3.61
N VAL A 262 -18.46 -1.35 3.48
CA VAL A 262 -17.81 -0.96 2.22
C VAL A 262 -16.30 -0.94 2.45
N SER A 263 -15.70 -2.13 2.53
CA SER A 263 -14.25 -2.25 2.35
C SER A 263 -13.95 -2.27 0.85
N PRO A 264 -13.15 -1.34 0.33
CA PRO A 264 -12.75 -1.35 -1.07
C PRO A 264 -11.66 -2.39 -1.35
N ARG A 265 -10.98 -2.88 -0.30
CA ARG A 265 -9.82 -3.78 -0.41
C ARG A 265 -10.10 -4.96 -1.34
N THR A 266 -11.15 -5.74 -1.09
CA THR A 266 -11.38 -6.98 -1.85
C THR A 266 -11.38 -6.76 -3.36
N VAL A 267 -11.94 -5.64 -3.83
CA VAL A 267 -12.02 -5.32 -5.26
C VAL A 267 -10.63 -4.99 -5.81
N CYS A 268 -9.88 -4.15 -5.09
CA CYS A 268 -8.51 -3.77 -5.43
C CYS A 268 -7.57 -4.99 -5.45
N GLU A 269 -7.64 -5.85 -4.43
CA GLU A 269 -6.78 -7.02 -4.29
C GLU A 269 -7.08 -8.08 -5.34
N VAL A 270 -8.35 -8.28 -5.70
CA VAL A 270 -8.70 -9.15 -6.82
C VAL A 270 -8.01 -8.67 -8.08
N LEU A 271 -8.02 -7.37 -8.39
CA LEU A 271 -7.32 -6.83 -9.55
C LEU A 271 -5.80 -7.07 -9.48
N LEU A 272 -5.16 -6.88 -8.32
CA LEU A 272 -3.71 -7.05 -8.17
C LEU A 272 -3.26 -8.52 -8.29
N PHE A 273 -4.06 -9.45 -7.75
CA PHE A 273 -3.69 -10.87 -7.64
C PHE A 273 -4.43 -11.80 -8.61
N GLN A 274 -5.10 -11.27 -9.65
CA GLN A 274 -5.66 -12.15 -10.70
C GLN A 274 -4.52 -12.98 -11.31
N PRO A 275 -4.68 -14.31 -11.40
CA PRO A 275 -3.73 -15.13 -12.15
C PRO A 275 -3.73 -14.67 -13.61
N ASP A 276 -2.54 -14.62 -14.22
CA ASP A 276 -2.39 -14.33 -15.64
C ASP A 276 -3.32 -15.27 -16.42
N ARG A 277 -4.28 -14.70 -17.17
CA ARG A 277 -5.16 -15.49 -18.02
C ARG A 277 -4.27 -16.02 -19.15
N THR A 278 -4.02 -17.33 -19.10
CA THR A 278 -3.21 -18.07 -20.07
C THR A 278 -4.00 -18.36 -21.33
#